data_AF-A0A958ZVF5-F1
#
_entry.id   AF-A0A958ZVF5-F1
#
_cell.length_a   1.000
_cell.length_b   1.000
_cell.length_c   1.000
_cell.angle_alpha   90.00
_cell.angle_beta   90.00
_cell.angle_gamma   90.00
#
_symmetry.space_group_name_H-M   'P 1'
#
loop_
_entity.id
_entity.type
_entity.pdbx_description
1 polymer ?
#
loop_
_entity_poly.entity_id
_entity_poly.type
_entity_poly.pdbx_seq_one_letter_code
_entity_poly.pdbx_strand_id
1 'polypeptide(L)' 'MTERELRKLEGTIRTKMEEIKKQRVSLKDSGIGGLMNALKKVDEASYEKIFPEYKKMVAEYNIFK' A
#
# COMPACT_ATOMS: atom_id res chain seq x y z
N MET A 1 17.50 -0.40 6.10
CA MET A 1 16.57 -1.35 5.48
C MET A 1 17.40 -2.37 4.73
N THR A 2 17.21 -3.66 5.00
CA THR A 2 17.77 -4.77 4.24
C THR A 2 16.80 -5.20 3.14
N GLU A 3 17.26 -5.93 2.11
CA GLU A 3 16.36 -6.49 1.08
C GLU A 3 15.22 -7.33 1.69
N ARG A 4 15.50 -8.05 2.79
CA ARG A 4 14.49 -8.83 3.52
C ARG A 4 13.39 -7.94 4.10
N GLU A 5 13.75 -6.78 4.62
CA GLU A 5 12.80 -5.82 5.17
C GLU A 5 11.99 -5.13 4.05
N LEU A 6 12.63 -4.83 2.92
CA LEU A 6 11.95 -4.29 1.73
C LEU A 6 10.89 -5.26 1.22
N ARG A 7 11.23 -6.55 1.04
CA ARG A 7 10.25 -7.57 0.63
C ARG A 7 9.09 -7.71 1.61
N LYS A 8 9.35 -7.60 2.92
CA LYS A 8 8.29 -7.60 3.94
C LYS A 8 7.39 -6.37 3.82
N LEU A 9 7.96 -5.20 3.58
CA LEU A 9 7.21 -3.96 3.40
C LEU A 9 6.28 -4.06 2.19
N GLU A 10 6.80 -4.50 1.04
CA GLU A 10 5.99 -4.74 -0.16
C GLU A 10 4.87 -5.76 0.08
N GLY A 11 5.20 -6.89 0.71
CA GLY A 11 4.22 -7.92 1.06
C GLY A 11 3.11 -7.36 1.95
N THR A 12 3.48 -6.57 2.96
CA THR A 12 2.52 -5.91 3.87
C THR A 12 1.61 -4.94 3.12
N ILE A 13 2.16 -4.13 2.21
CA ILE A 13 1.39 -3.20 1.38
C ILE A 13 0.36 -3.97 0.55
N ARG A 14 0.78 -5.03 -0.15
CA ARG A 14 -0.12 -5.85 -0.97
C ARG A 14 -1.21 -6.51 -0.14
N THR A 15 -0.88 -7.06 1.02
CA THR A 15 -1.88 -7.63 1.95
C THR A 15 -2.89 -6.56 2.37
N LYS A 16 -2.45 -5.35 2.71
CA LYS A 16 -3.34 -4.25 3.08
C LYS A 16 -4.24 -3.84 1.92
N MET A 17 -3.72 -3.80 0.69
CA MET A 17 -4.55 -3.55 -0.49
C MET A 17 -5.65 -4.60 -0.64
N GLU A 18 -5.33 -5.88 -0.46
CA GLU A 18 -6.33 -6.96 -0.53
C GLU A 18 -7.35 -6.91 0.61
N GLU A 19 -6.95 -6.55 1.82
CA GLU A 19 -7.88 -6.33 2.94
C GLU A 19 -8.87 -5.19 2.65
N ILE A 20 -8.40 -4.10 2.05
CA ILE A 20 -9.23 -2.96 1.63
C ILE A 20 -10.19 -3.38 0.51
N LYS A 21 -9.68 -4.06 -0.53
CA LYS A 21 -10.50 -4.58 -1.64
C LYS A 21 -11.61 -5.52 -1.15
N LYS A 22 -11.32 -6.32 -0.12
CA LYS A 22 -12.28 -7.22 0.53
C LYS A 22 -13.17 -6.53 1.58
N GLN A 23 -13.07 -5.21 1.71
CA GLN A 23 -13.81 -4.41 2.71
C GLN A 23 -13.62 -4.88 4.16
N ARG A 24 -12.49 -5.53 4.46
CA ARG A 24 -12.15 -5.98 5.82
C ARG A 24 -11.61 -4.85 6.69
N VAL A 25 -11.03 -3.83 6.07
CA VAL A 25 -10.51 -2.63 6.71
C VAL A 25 -10.75 -1.43 5.80
N SER A 26 -11.03 -0.27 6.37
CA SER A 26 -11.15 0.96 5.59
C SER A 26 -9.78 1.44 5.12
N LEU A 27 -9.76 2.26 4.06
CA LEU A 27 -8.51 2.89 3.60
C LEU A 27 -7.83 3.67 4.73
N LYS A 28 -8.62 4.42 5.52
CA LYS A 28 -8.15 5.24 6.64
C LYS A 28 -7.55 4.38 7.76
N ASP A 29 -8.21 3.29 8.13
CA ASP A 29 -7.79 2.45 9.27
C ASP A 29 -6.67 1.48 8.91
N SER A 30 -6.46 1.22 7.61
CA SER A 30 -5.41 0.30 7.14
C SER A 30 -3.98 0.76 7.41
N GLY A 31 -3.76 2.07 7.59
CA GLY A 31 -2.42 2.67 7.69
C GLY A 31 -1.59 2.58 6.40
N ILE A 32 -2.17 2.15 5.28
CA ILE A 32 -1.45 1.85 4.04
C ILE A 32 -0.70 3.06 3.47
N GLY A 33 -1.21 4.28 3.65
CA GLY A 33 -0.55 5.49 3.20
C GLY A 33 0.81 5.71 3.86
N GLY A 34 0.94 5.33 5.13
CA GLY A 34 2.23 5.36 5.85
C GLY A 34 3.23 4.36 5.27
N LEU A 35 2.76 3.16 4.92
CA LEU A 35 3.58 2.12 4.29
C LEU A 35 4.04 2.53 2.89
N MET A 36 3.16 3.13 2.08
CA MET A 36 3.52 3.67 0.76
C MET A 36 4.56 4.79 0.85
N ASN A 37 4.43 5.69 1.84
CA ASN A 37 5.43 6.73 2.08
C ASN A 37 6.77 6.15 2.54
N ALA A 38 6.77 5.10 3.35
CA ALA A 38 7.99 4.39 3.72
C ALA A 38 8.64 3.73 2.49
N LEU A 39 7.85 3.06 1.64
CA LEU A 39 8.36 2.43 0.42
C LEU A 39 8.99 3.46 -0.52
N LYS A 40 8.33 4.61 -0.74
CA LYS A 40 8.87 5.70 -1.56
C LYS A 40 10.25 6.18 -1.10
N LYS A 41 10.48 6.24 0.22
CA LYS A 41 11.74 6.74 0.79
C LYS A 41 12.89 5.75 0.68
N VAL A 42 12.57 4.46 0.63
CA VAL A 42 13.56 3.39 0.79
C VAL A 42 13.84 2.65 -0.50
N ASP A 43 12.89 2.61 -1.43
CA ASP A 43 13.08 2.10 -2.78
C ASP A 43 12.06 2.72 -3.76
N GLU A 44 12.52 3.70 -4.53
CA GLU A 44 11.70 4.43 -5.49
C GLU A 44 11.22 3.52 -6.64
N ALA A 45 12.06 2.58 -7.08
CA ALA A 45 11.73 1.66 -8.17
C ALA A 45 10.54 0.75 -7.83
N SER A 46 10.46 0.21 -6.61
CA SER A 46 9.32 -0.61 -6.19
C SER A 46 8.09 0.24 -5.87
N TYR A 47 8.29 1.47 -5.38
CA TYR A 47 7.19 2.42 -5.23
C TYR A 47 6.51 2.69 -6.58
N GLU A 48 7.27 3.03 -7.63
CA GLU A 48 6.70 3.30 -8.95
C GLU A 48 5.95 2.10 -9.55
N LYS A 49 6.37 0.87 -9.24
CA LYS A 49 5.67 -0.35 -9.66
C LYS A 49 4.32 -0.53 -8.96
N ILE A 50 4.25 -0.28 -7.66
CA ILE A 50 3.03 -0.52 -6.84
C ILE A 50 2.07 0.66 -6.91
N PHE A 51 2.58 1.88 -7.12
CA PHE A 51 1.80 3.12 -7.04
C PHE A 51 0.57 3.18 -7.97
N PRO A 52 0.62 2.73 -9.25
CA PRO A 52 -0.56 2.71 -10.10
C PRO A 52 -1.70 1.86 -9.56
N GLU A 53 -1.39 0.67 -9.04
CA GLU A 53 -2.38 -0.24 -8.47
C GLU A 53 -2.94 0.34 -7.17
N TYR A 54 -2.08 0.89 -6.31
CA TYR A 54 -2.47 1.59 -5.10
C TYR A 54 -3.42 2.75 -5.41
N LYS A 55 -3.09 3.60 -6.38
CA LYS A 55 -3.90 4.76 -6.77
C LYS A 55 -5.28 4.33 -7.29
N LYS A 56 -5.33 3.27 -8.10
CA LYS A 56 -6.59 2.72 -8.60
C LYS A 56 -7.46 2.21 -7.44
N MET A 57 -6.89 1.44 -6.53
CA MET A 57 -7.59 0.96 -5.34
C MET A 57 -8.07 2.13 -4.46
N VAL A 58 -7.26 3.15 -4.24
CA VAL A 58 -7.70 4.33 -3.47
C VAL A 58 -8.89 4.99 -4.14
N ALA A 59 -8.91 5.15 -5.46
CA ALA A 59 -10.03 5.76 -6.16
C ALA A 59 -11.32 4.93 -6.09
N GLU A 60 -11.22 3.60 -6.18
CA GLU A 60 -12.36 2.69 -6.19
C GLU A 60 -12.93 2.41 -4.79
N TYR A 61 -12.08 2.41 -3.75
CA TYR A 61 -12.43 1.99 -2.39
C TYR A 61 -12.36 3.14 -1.36
N ASN A 62 -12.21 4.40 -1.80
CA ASN A 62 -12.54 5.57 -0.96
C ASN A 62 -14.05 5.70 -0.85
N ILE A 63 -14.66 4.85 -0.02
CA ILE A 63 -16.12 4.80 0.16
C ILE A 63 -16.63 5.98 1.00
N PHE A 64 -15.74 6.83 1.55
CA PHE A 64 -16.12 8.05 2.24
C PHE A 64 -15.63 9.28 1.46
N LYS A 65 -16.50 9.81 0.59
CA LYS A 65 -16.46 11.20 0.15
C LYS A 65 -17.63 11.93 0.78
#